data_AF-A0A925TNH9-F1
#
_entry.id   AF-A0A925TNH9-F1
#
_cell.length_a   1.000
_cell.length_b   1.000
_cell.length_c   1.000
_cell.angle_alpha   90.00
_cell.angle_beta   90.00
_cell.angle_gamma   90.00
#
_symmetry.space_group_name_H-M   'P 1'
#
loop_
_entity.id
_entity.type
_entity.pdbx_description
1 polymer ?
#
loop_
_entity_poly.entity_id
_entity_poly.type
_entity_poly.pdbx_seq_one_letter_code
_entity_poly.pdbx_strand_id
1 'polypeptide(L)'
;MPLNKFSFRVSAMLTAIALAGSVAGCRFDTETIAPAGTGTFEANKYVAIGNSITAGFQSSALWETEQRNSFPALIAKQAGATDFQMPLITSPGFGTPKRQEFLGLTPTGSPIIDTAKTSGVPINSALPRAYNNLGVPGALIYDAANTTLGSNCAQALNGGGSNAFFDLVLRNAPGATTGTQIQQAASLSPNFITFWLGNNDVLGYATSGGVKPPAPTSLTTFQTLYGQAISGL
;
A
#
# COMPACT_ATOMS: atom_id res chain seq x y z
N MET A 1 76.09 -19.39 8.76
CA MET A 1 74.68 -19.74 8.51
C MET A 1 73.98 -18.51 7.91
N PRO A 2 73.06 -18.69 6.95
CA PRO A 2 72.94 -17.85 5.76
C PRO A 2 71.95 -16.67 5.82
N LEU A 3 72.19 -15.70 4.92
CA LEU A 3 71.30 -14.84 4.10
C LEU A 3 69.77 -14.88 4.37
N ASN A 4 69.12 -13.72 4.51
CA ASN A 4 68.36 -13.08 3.41
C ASN A 4 67.62 -11.77 3.79
N LYS A 5 67.67 -10.87 2.80
CA LYS A 5 66.85 -9.67 2.56
C LYS A 5 65.34 -10.01 2.54
N PHE A 6 64.43 -9.08 2.85
CA PHE A 6 63.63 -8.31 1.87
C PHE A 6 62.48 -7.53 2.54
N SER A 7 62.31 -6.30 2.07
CA SER A 7 61.17 -5.38 2.23
C SER A 7 59.81 -6.04 1.99
N PHE A 8 58.74 -5.63 2.68
CA PHE A 8 57.71 -4.76 2.07
C PHE A 8 56.57 -4.38 3.03
N ARG A 9 56.19 -3.11 2.91
CA ARG A 9 54.98 -2.48 3.40
C ARG A 9 53.74 -3.28 2.97
N VAL A 10 53.07 -3.99 3.89
CA VAL A 10 51.76 -4.61 3.59
C VAL A 10 50.73 -4.40 4.70
N SER A 11 51.14 -4.25 5.97
CA SER A 11 50.15 -4.22 7.06
C SER A 11 49.39 -2.89 7.20
N ALA A 12 50.01 -1.75 6.84
CA ALA A 12 49.33 -0.45 6.93
C ALA A 12 48.41 -0.12 5.73
N MET A 13 48.49 -0.89 4.63
CA MET A 13 47.74 -0.61 3.40
C MET A 13 46.43 -1.40 3.30
N LEU A 14 46.31 -2.57 3.96
CA LEU A 14 45.05 -3.31 4.00
C LEU A 14 44.01 -2.72 4.98
N THR A 15 44.43 -2.08 6.06
CA THR A 15 43.50 -1.45 7.02
C THR A 15 42.91 -0.15 6.48
N ALA A 16 43.62 0.56 5.60
CA ALA A 16 43.11 1.77 4.95
C ALA A 16 42.12 1.47 3.81
N ILE A 17 42.27 0.34 3.11
CA ILE A 17 41.37 -0.07 2.02
C ILE A 17 40.06 -0.65 2.57
N ALA A 18 40.08 -1.35 3.71
CA ALA A 18 38.86 -1.88 4.34
C ALA A 18 37.96 -0.77 4.94
N LEU A 19 38.53 0.36 5.36
CA LEU A 19 37.77 1.51 5.87
C LEU A 19 37.30 2.48 4.78
N ALA A 20 37.96 2.49 3.61
CA ALA A 20 37.51 3.25 2.45
C ALA A 20 36.41 2.53 1.64
N GLY A 21 36.38 1.19 1.66
CA GLY A 21 35.39 0.38 0.94
C GLY A 21 34.01 0.28 1.60
N SER A 22 33.87 0.69 2.87
CA SER A 22 32.63 0.59 3.65
C SER A 22 31.78 1.87 3.64
N VAL A 23 32.28 2.97 3.09
CA VAL A 23 31.55 4.25 2.96
C VAL A 23 31.09 4.54 1.53
N ALA A 24 31.51 3.75 0.54
CA ALA A 24 31.07 3.90 -0.86
C ALA A 24 29.74 3.17 -1.18
N GLY A 25 29.19 2.39 -0.25
CA GLY A 25 27.92 1.68 -0.43
C GLY A 25 26.67 2.54 -0.24
N CYS A 26 26.81 3.74 0.32
CA CYS A 26 25.75 4.74 0.39
C CYS A 26 26.19 5.96 -0.42
N ARG A 27 26.11 5.88 -1.75
CA ARG A 27 25.90 7.09 -2.51
C ARG A 27 24.45 7.49 -2.21
N PHE A 28 24.24 8.24 -1.12
CA PHE A 28 23.11 9.14 -1.12
C PHE A 28 23.41 10.07 -2.28
N ASP A 29 22.73 9.85 -3.39
CA ASP A 29 22.59 10.89 -4.38
C ASP A 29 21.89 12.03 -3.65
N THR A 30 22.68 12.93 -3.06
CA THR A 30 22.25 14.25 -2.66
C THR A 30 22.05 15.04 -3.93
N GLU A 31 21.19 14.53 -4.82
CA GLU A 31 20.43 15.42 -5.66
C GLU A 31 19.56 16.16 -4.66
N THR A 32 20.01 17.36 -4.28
CA THR A 32 19.09 18.36 -3.78
C THR A 32 18.11 18.59 -4.92
N ILE A 33 17.04 17.79 -4.95
CA ILE A 33 15.84 18.10 -5.68
C ILE A 33 15.38 19.40 -5.03
N ALA A 34 15.77 20.53 -5.63
CA ALA A 34 15.16 21.81 -5.30
C ALA A 34 13.65 21.56 -5.36
N PRO A 35 12.86 21.99 -4.36
CA PRO A 35 11.43 21.79 -4.41
C PRO A 35 10.94 22.28 -5.77
N ALA A 36 10.52 21.35 -6.64
CA ALA A 36 9.82 21.72 -7.86
C ALA A 36 8.66 22.60 -7.39
N GLY A 37 8.59 23.82 -7.91
CA GLY A 37 7.93 24.99 -7.30
C GLY A 37 6.76 24.63 -6.39
N THR A 38 6.74 25.19 -5.17
CA THR A 38 5.84 24.78 -4.10
C THR A 38 4.38 24.86 -4.54
N GLY A 39 3.84 23.75 -5.04
CA GLY A 39 2.41 23.53 -5.02
C GLY A 39 1.97 23.70 -3.57
N THR A 40 0.90 24.47 -3.35
CA THR A 40 0.34 24.58 -2.01
C THR A 40 -0.25 23.23 -1.65
N PHE A 41 0.32 22.52 -0.69
CA PHE A 41 -0.31 21.35 -0.11
C PHE A 41 -1.49 21.82 0.75
N GLU A 42 -2.71 21.44 0.37
CA GLU A 42 -3.89 21.69 1.19
C GLU A 42 -4.30 20.37 1.82
N ALA A 43 -4.18 20.27 3.14
CA ALA A 43 -4.39 19.02 3.87
C ALA A 43 -5.75 18.36 3.59
N ASN A 44 -6.81 19.15 3.41
CA ASN A 44 -8.16 18.66 3.11
C ASN A 44 -8.36 18.20 1.65
N LYS A 45 -7.41 18.51 0.75
CA LYS A 45 -7.37 18.04 -0.64
C LYS A 45 -6.38 16.89 -0.84
N TYR A 46 -5.88 16.31 0.24
CA TYR A 46 -5.08 15.09 0.16
C TYR A 46 -5.98 13.89 -0.20
N VAL A 47 -5.58 13.15 -1.24
CA VAL A 47 -6.18 11.87 -1.64
C VAL A 47 -5.11 10.79 -1.69
N ALA A 48 -5.44 9.59 -1.19
CA ALA A 48 -4.55 8.44 -1.23
C ALA A 48 -5.17 7.34 -2.08
N ILE A 49 -4.43 6.86 -3.07
CA ILE A 49 -4.81 5.75 -3.96
C ILE A 49 -3.86 4.60 -3.68
N GLY A 50 -4.39 3.40 -3.50
CA GLY A 50 -3.53 2.25 -3.24
C GLY A 50 -4.29 0.98 -2.92
N ASN A 51 -3.61 0.08 -2.22
CA ASN A 51 -4.16 -1.21 -1.82
C ASN A 51 -4.26 -1.36 -0.30
N SER A 52 -3.98 -2.55 0.23
CA SER A 52 -4.11 -2.94 1.64
C SER A 52 -3.34 -2.03 2.59
N ILE A 53 -2.11 -1.63 2.25
CA ILE A 53 -1.27 -0.81 3.13
C ILE A 53 -1.80 0.62 3.20
N THR A 54 -2.24 1.16 2.07
CA THR A 54 -2.94 2.44 2.02
C THR A 54 -4.23 2.39 2.84
N ALA A 55 -4.97 1.28 2.77
CA ALA A 55 -6.24 1.10 3.51
C ALA A 55 -6.08 0.93 5.03
N GLY A 56 -4.89 0.56 5.52
CA GLY A 56 -4.68 0.16 6.92
C GLY A 56 -5.17 -1.26 7.22
N PHE A 57 -5.09 -2.16 6.24
CA PHE A 57 -5.44 -3.56 6.39
C PHE A 57 -4.39 -4.31 7.21
N GLN A 58 -4.81 -4.93 8.29
CA GLN A 58 -3.96 -5.71 9.18
C GLN A 58 -4.72 -6.96 9.63
N SER A 59 -4.01 -8.00 10.07
CA SER A 59 -4.64 -9.23 10.61
C SER A 59 -5.83 -9.76 9.80
N SER A 60 -5.76 -9.72 8.47
CA SER A 60 -6.83 -10.14 7.55
C SER A 60 -8.13 -9.31 7.57
N ALA A 61 -8.14 -8.09 8.12
CA ALA A 61 -9.32 -7.23 8.17
C ALA A 61 -9.01 -5.72 8.10
N LEU A 62 -10.04 -4.94 7.77
CA LEU A 62 -10.11 -3.51 8.05
C LEU A 62 -10.89 -3.28 9.34
N TRP A 63 -10.34 -2.52 10.29
CA TRP A 63 -11.08 -1.95 11.43
C TRP A 63 -10.49 -0.62 11.84
N GLU A 64 -11.33 0.22 12.44
CA GLU A 64 -11.08 1.64 12.67
C GLU A 64 -9.72 1.93 13.28
N THR A 65 -9.31 1.19 14.33
CA THR A 65 -8.02 1.41 15.01
C THR A 65 -6.86 1.36 14.03
N GLU A 66 -6.76 0.33 13.20
CA GLU A 66 -5.63 0.17 12.27
C GLU A 66 -5.77 1.03 11.02
N GLN A 67 -6.99 1.30 10.58
CA GLN A 67 -7.22 2.24 9.48
C GLN A 67 -6.71 3.63 9.85
N ARG A 68 -6.92 4.07 11.11
CA ARG A 68 -6.39 5.34 11.62
C ARG A 68 -4.87 5.37 11.79
N ASN A 69 -4.22 4.20 11.84
CA ASN A 69 -2.76 4.04 11.87
C ASN A 69 -2.14 3.87 10.47
N SER A 70 -2.94 3.85 9.40
CA SER A 70 -2.44 3.79 8.03
C SER A 70 -1.63 5.04 7.69
N PHE A 71 -0.63 4.90 6.80
CA PHE A 71 0.23 6.03 6.43
C PHE A 71 -0.57 7.24 5.89
N PRO A 72 -1.66 7.10 5.11
CA PRO A 72 -2.44 8.26 4.68
C PRO A 72 -3.14 8.95 5.85
N ALA A 73 -3.70 8.19 6.79
CA ALA A 73 -4.34 8.77 7.97
C ALA A 73 -3.34 9.55 8.83
N LEU A 74 -2.12 9.02 8.98
CA LEU A 74 -1.04 9.68 9.70
C LEU A 74 -0.54 10.94 9.00
N ILE A 75 -0.36 10.91 7.67
CA ILE A 75 -0.01 12.09 6.88
C ILE A 75 -1.10 13.16 7.01
N ALA A 76 -2.36 12.80 6.78
CA ALA A 76 -3.49 13.72 6.88
C ALA A 76 -3.60 14.38 8.26
N LYS A 77 -3.43 13.58 9.33
CA LYS A 77 -3.41 14.07 10.71
C LYS A 77 -2.26 15.03 10.95
N GLN A 78 -1.04 14.66 10.55
CA GLN A 78 0.15 15.49 10.74
C GLN A 78 0.10 16.80 9.94
N ALA A 79 -0.57 16.76 8.79
CA ALA A 79 -0.87 17.88 7.92
C ALA A 79 -1.96 18.82 8.45
N GLY A 80 -2.69 18.42 9.50
CA GLY A 80 -3.81 19.20 10.02
C GLY A 80 -5.09 19.11 9.18
N ALA A 81 -5.28 18.03 8.40
CA ALA A 81 -6.53 17.79 7.70
C ALA A 81 -7.66 17.59 8.72
N THR A 82 -8.75 18.32 8.55
CA THR A 82 -9.93 18.26 9.43
C THR A 82 -11.04 17.37 8.85
N ASP A 83 -10.99 17.07 7.56
CA ASP A 83 -12.02 16.28 6.85
C ASP A 83 -11.41 15.17 5.95
N PHE A 84 -10.39 14.47 6.46
CA PHE A 84 -9.85 13.29 5.77
C PHE A 84 -10.73 12.05 6.06
N GLN A 85 -11.48 11.62 5.05
CA GLN A 85 -12.43 10.51 5.17
C GLN A 85 -11.87 9.19 4.64
N MET A 86 -12.20 8.09 5.31
CA MET A 86 -11.84 6.71 4.96
C MET A 86 -13.02 5.79 5.23
N PRO A 87 -13.14 4.62 4.59
CA PRO A 87 -14.20 3.64 4.87
C PRO A 87 -13.96 2.94 6.22
N LEU A 88 -14.23 3.62 7.33
CA LEU A 88 -13.96 3.11 8.67
C LEU A 88 -14.92 1.97 9.03
N ILE A 89 -14.39 0.90 9.63
CA ILE A 89 -15.14 -0.28 10.02
C ILE A 89 -15.10 -0.49 11.53
N THR A 90 -16.24 -0.79 12.14
CA THR A 90 -16.30 -1.12 13.57
C THR A 90 -15.51 -2.38 13.92
N SER A 91 -15.05 -2.49 15.17
CA SER A 91 -14.49 -3.76 15.69
C SER A 91 -15.55 -4.89 15.62
N PRO A 92 -15.18 -6.15 15.29
CA PRO A 92 -13.83 -6.67 15.11
C PRO A 92 -13.23 -6.46 13.71
N GLY A 93 -13.93 -5.77 12.81
CA GLY A 93 -13.45 -5.50 11.47
C GLY A 93 -14.09 -6.34 10.39
N PHE A 94 -13.83 -5.97 9.14
CA PHE A 94 -14.36 -6.61 7.94
C PHE A 94 -13.22 -7.23 7.14
N GLY A 95 -13.37 -8.50 6.79
CA GLY A 95 -12.45 -9.21 5.90
C GLY A 95 -12.81 -10.68 5.75
N THR A 96 -12.09 -11.37 4.88
CA THR A 96 -12.26 -12.79 4.58
C THR A 96 -10.90 -13.44 4.71
N PRO A 97 -10.66 -14.34 5.69
CA PRO A 97 -11.64 -15.11 6.50
C PRO A 97 -12.17 -14.44 7.79
N LYS A 98 -12.02 -13.11 7.94
CA LYS A 98 -12.24 -12.24 9.13
C LYS A 98 -10.94 -11.94 9.86
N ARG A 99 -11.00 -11.05 10.86
CA ARG A 99 -9.84 -10.60 11.63
C ARG A 99 -9.20 -11.76 12.40
N GLN A 100 -7.89 -11.91 12.29
CA GLN A 100 -7.08 -12.77 13.15
C GLN A 100 -6.73 -12.05 14.45
N GLU A 101 -6.86 -12.75 15.58
CA GLU A 101 -6.66 -12.21 16.93
C GLU A 101 -5.56 -12.99 17.64
N PHE A 102 -4.55 -12.26 18.14
CA PHE A 102 -3.53 -12.84 19.00
C PHE A 102 -4.03 -12.87 20.44
N LEU A 103 -4.16 -14.08 21.01
CA LEU A 103 -4.69 -14.29 22.35
C LEU A 103 -3.60 -14.52 23.41
N GLY A 104 -2.34 -14.64 22.99
CA GLY A 104 -1.20 -14.85 23.86
C GLY A 104 -0.27 -15.95 23.36
N LEU A 105 0.59 -16.43 24.24
CA LEU A 105 1.52 -17.53 23.98
C LEU A 105 1.14 -18.74 24.83
N THR A 106 1.38 -19.94 24.32
CA THR A 106 1.38 -21.17 25.13
C THR A 106 2.54 -21.13 26.13
N PRO A 107 2.56 -22.01 27.16
CA PRO A 107 3.71 -22.13 28.07
C PRO A 107 5.04 -22.44 27.36
N THR A 108 4.99 -23.02 26.15
CA THR A 108 6.17 -23.31 25.31
C THR A 108 6.51 -22.19 24.33
N GLY A 109 5.81 -21.05 24.39
CA GLY A 109 6.09 -19.87 23.55
C GLY A 109 5.43 -19.85 22.17
N SER A 110 4.53 -20.79 21.86
CA SER A 110 3.83 -20.80 20.57
C SER A 110 2.66 -19.80 20.57
N PRO A 111 2.40 -19.07 19.47
CA PRO A 111 1.30 -18.11 19.41
C PRO A 111 -0.07 -18.80 19.42
N ILE A 112 -0.99 -18.27 20.21
CA ILE A 112 -2.40 -18.61 20.20
C ILE A 112 -3.11 -17.58 19.34
N ILE A 113 -3.63 -18.02 18.19
CA ILE A 113 -4.34 -17.17 17.23
C ILE A 113 -5.76 -17.71 17.07
N ASP A 114 -6.76 -16.84 17.17
CA ASP A 114 -8.16 -17.16 16.83
C ASP A 114 -8.65 -16.25 15.71
N THR A 115 -9.81 -16.57 15.12
CA THR A 115 -10.48 -15.74 14.13
C THR A 115 -11.73 -15.13 14.75
N ALA A 116 -11.94 -13.83 14.53
CA ALA A 116 -13.11 -13.12 15.00
C ALA A 116 -14.40 -13.83 14.56
N LYS A 117 -15.36 -13.95 15.47
CA LYS A 117 -16.61 -14.70 15.24
C LYS A 117 -17.62 -13.90 14.42
N THR A 118 -17.63 -12.59 14.61
CA THR A 118 -18.49 -11.63 13.90
C THR A 118 -17.69 -10.77 12.92
N SER A 119 -18.39 -10.04 12.07
CA SER A 119 -17.80 -9.00 11.22
C SER A 119 -18.23 -7.63 11.72
N GLY A 120 -17.34 -6.65 11.57
CA GLY A 120 -17.66 -5.24 11.73
C GLY A 120 -18.53 -4.72 10.60
N VAL A 121 -19.03 -3.50 10.77
CA VAL A 121 -19.87 -2.79 9.79
C VAL A 121 -19.28 -1.40 9.49
N PRO A 122 -19.59 -0.82 8.33
CA PRO A 122 -19.13 0.53 8.00
C PRO A 122 -19.70 1.59 8.95
N ILE A 123 -18.87 2.53 9.39
CA ILE A 123 -19.24 3.62 10.31
C ILE A 123 -19.82 4.82 9.55
N ASN A 124 -19.25 5.14 8.40
CA ASN A 124 -19.55 6.34 7.62
C ASN A 124 -20.10 6.02 6.21
N SER A 125 -20.88 4.95 6.10
CA SER A 125 -21.53 4.52 4.83
C SER A 125 -22.53 5.52 4.27
N ALA A 126 -22.92 6.55 5.03
CA ALA A 126 -23.81 7.63 4.58
C ALA A 126 -23.06 8.84 3.98
N LEU A 127 -21.72 8.86 3.96
CA LEU A 127 -20.94 9.96 3.41
C LEU A 127 -21.32 10.22 1.94
N PRO A 128 -21.84 11.42 1.57
CA PRO A 128 -22.36 11.68 0.23
C PRO A 128 -21.26 12.10 -0.77
N ARG A 129 -20.05 11.57 -0.61
CA ARG A 129 -18.89 11.80 -1.50
C ARG A 129 -17.91 10.63 -1.43
N ALA A 130 -16.94 10.62 -2.34
CA ALA A 130 -15.80 9.70 -2.27
C ALA A 130 -14.98 9.90 -0.99
N TYR A 131 -14.35 8.83 -0.51
CA TYR A 131 -13.37 8.90 0.57
C TYR A 131 -12.06 9.50 0.06
N ASN A 132 -11.32 10.18 0.94
CA ASN A 132 -9.97 10.65 0.65
C ASN A 132 -8.99 9.47 0.56
N ASN A 133 -9.17 8.45 1.39
CA ASN A 133 -8.41 7.22 1.30
C ASN A 133 -9.17 6.18 0.46
N LEU A 134 -8.68 5.95 -0.74
CA LEU A 134 -9.19 4.99 -1.73
C LEU A 134 -8.31 3.74 -1.81
N GLY A 135 -7.69 3.34 -0.69
CA GLY A 135 -6.96 2.09 -0.57
C GLY A 135 -7.89 0.88 -0.58
N VAL A 136 -7.67 -0.08 -1.48
CA VAL A 136 -8.48 -1.30 -1.58
C VAL A 136 -7.61 -2.54 -1.36
N PRO A 137 -7.77 -3.30 -0.26
CA PRO A 137 -7.03 -4.54 -0.05
C PRO A 137 -7.14 -5.50 -1.25
N GLY A 138 -5.99 -5.97 -1.72
CA GLY A 138 -5.89 -6.87 -2.88
C GLY A 138 -5.91 -6.19 -4.26
N ALA A 139 -6.06 -4.87 -4.35
CA ALA A 139 -6.05 -4.18 -5.64
C ALA A 139 -4.71 -4.27 -6.38
N LEU A 140 -4.79 -4.52 -7.69
CA LEU A 140 -3.74 -4.48 -8.70
C LEU A 140 -3.79 -3.15 -9.46
N ILE A 141 -2.77 -2.85 -10.27
CA ILE A 141 -2.78 -1.63 -11.11
C ILE A 141 -3.97 -1.59 -12.08
N TYR A 142 -4.43 -2.75 -12.56
CA TYR A 142 -5.63 -2.87 -13.39
C TYR A 142 -6.85 -2.24 -12.71
N ASP A 143 -7.03 -2.52 -11.43
CA ASP A 143 -8.25 -2.18 -10.72
C ASP A 143 -8.43 -0.66 -10.59
N ALA A 144 -7.32 0.07 -10.50
CA ALA A 144 -7.29 1.52 -10.30
C ALA A 144 -8.23 2.25 -11.28
N ALA A 145 -8.13 1.91 -12.57
CA ALA A 145 -8.83 2.58 -13.66
C ALA A 145 -9.94 1.75 -14.30
N ASN A 146 -10.13 0.48 -13.89
CA ASN A 146 -11.07 -0.43 -14.56
C ASN A 146 -12.11 -1.06 -13.61
N THR A 147 -11.89 -1.02 -12.30
CA THR A 147 -12.78 -1.69 -11.34
C THR A 147 -13.72 -0.72 -10.66
N THR A 148 -15.01 -1.04 -10.73
CA THR A 148 -16.08 -0.29 -10.07
C THR A 148 -16.80 -1.12 -9.01
N LEU A 149 -16.74 -2.45 -9.08
CA LEU A 149 -17.40 -3.34 -8.13
C LEU A 149 -16.49 -4.52 -7.81
N GLY A 150 -16.69 -5.15 -6.66
CA GLY A 150 -15.95 -6.34 -6.28
C GLY A 150 -16.04 -7.45 -7.33
N SER A 151 -17.16 -7.51 -8.07
CA SER A 151 -17.43 -8.52 -9.09
C SER A 151 -16.69 -8.31 -10.42
N ASN A 152 -16.15 -7.11 -10.67
CA ASN A 152 -15.38 -6.80 -11.89
C ASN A 152 -13.91 -6.42 -11.60
N CYS A 153 -13.42 -6.76 -10.40
CA CYS A 153 -12.00 -6.63 -10.10
C CYS A 153 -11.15 -7.66 -10.86
N ALA A 154 -9.87 -7.37 -11.04
CA ALA A 154 -8.90 -8.23 -11.70
C ALA A 154 -8.90 -9.65 -11.12
N GLN A 155 -9.05 -9.78 -9.79
CA GLN A 155 -9.17 -11.11 -9.16
C GLN A 155 -10.37 -11.89 -9.70
N ALA A 156 -11.55 -11.27 -9.77
CA ALA A 156 -12.77 -11.90 -10.25
C ALA A 156 -12.67 -12.27 -11.74
N LEU A 157 -12.08 -11.38 -12.55
CA LEU A 157 -11.87 -11.60 -13.98
C LEU A 157 -10.88 -12.73 -14.30
N ASN A 158 -9.98 -13.03 -13.36
CA ASN A 158 -8.96 -14.09 -13.51
C ASN A 158 -9.33 -15.38 -12.76
N GLY A 159 -10.64 -15.67 -12.63
CA GLY A 159 -11.14 -16.93 -12.04
C GLY A 159 -11.10 -16.99 -10.51
N GLY A 160 -10.81 -15.87 -9.84
CA GLY A 160 -11.02 -15.70 -8.41
C GLY A 160 -12.46 -15.29 -8.06
N GLY A 161 -12.74 -15.11 -6.78
CA GLY A 161 -14.02 -14.59 -6.31
C GLY A 161 -14.10 -13.06 -6.38
N SER A 162 -15.31 -12.52 -6.18
CA SER A 162 -15.51 -11.08 -5.96
C SER A 162 -14.69 -10.59 -4.77
N ASN A 163 -14.16 -9.37 -4.86
CA ASN A 163 -13.47 -8.70 -3.76
C ASN A 163 -14.37 -7.61 -3.16
N ALA A 164 -15.07 -7.95 -2.07
CA ALA A 164 -16.01 -7.06 -1.38
C ALA A 164 -15.38 -5.77 -0.81
N PHE A 165 -14.04 -5.67 -0.73
CA PHE A 165 -13.39 -4.42 -0.34
C PHE A 165 -13.60 -3.30 -1.37
N PHE A 166 -13.76 -3.63 -2.66
CA PHE A 166 -14.11 -2.62 -3.66
C PHE A 166 -15.48 -2.01 -3.37
N ASP A 167 -16.47 -2.84 -3.03
CA ASP A 167 -17.82 -2.37 -2.72
C ASP A 167 -17.88 -1.55 -1.42
N LEU A 168 -16.94 -1.80 -0.51
CA LEU A 168 -16.79 -1.04 0.73
C LEU A 168 -16.16 0.34 0.51
N VAL A 169 -15.11 0.40 -0.31
CA VAL A 169 -14.29 1.60 -0.52
C VAL A 169 -14.88 2.49 -1.61
N LEU A 170 -15.28 1.89 -2.74
CA LEU A 170 -15.82 2.62 -3.89
C LEU A 170 -17.29 2.93 -3.65
N ARG A 171 -17.62 4.22 -3.57
CA ARG A 171 -18.96 4.75 -3.30
C ARG A 171 -19.92 4.63 -4.49
N ASN A 172 -20.03 3.45 -5.10
CA ASN A 172 -20.85 3.18 -6.28
C ASN A 172 -22.31 2.81 -5.95
N ALA A 173 -22.75 3.10 -4.71
CA ALA A 173 -24.13 2.92 -4.29
C ALA A 173 -25.07 3.92 -4.97
N PRO A 174 -26.35 3.58 -5.17
CA PRO A 174 -27.33 4.49 -5.78
C PRO A 174 -27.35 5.86 -5.07
N GLY A 175 -27.12 6.94 -5.84
CA GLY A 175 -27.08 8.31 -5.33
C GLY A 175 -25.69 8.87 -4.98
N ALA A 176 -24.60 8.12 -5.21
CA ALA A 176 -23.22 8.57 -4.99
C ALA A 176 -22.37 8.57 -6.29
N THR A 177 -21.22 9.25 -6.24
CA THR A 177 -20.25 9.31 -7.34
C THR A 177 -19.84 7.90 -7.75
N THR A 178 -20.31 7.47 -8.92
CA THR A 178 -19.97 6.17 -9.48
C THR A 178 -18.62 6.26 -10.19
N GLY A 179 -17.68 5.39 -9.84
CA GLY A 179 -16.43 5.29 -10.55
C GLY A 179 -15.39 4.39 -9.90
N THR A 180 -14.27 4.28 -10.59
CA THR A 180 -13.05 3.57 -10.17
C THR A 180 -12.29 4.35 -9.11
N GLN A 181 -11.18 3.80 -8.59
CA GLN A 181 -10.31 4.54 -7.66
C GLN A 181 -9.84 5.87 -8.28
N ILE A 182 -9.48 5.87 -9.56
CA ILE A 182 -9.03 7.07 -10.27
C ILE A 182 -10.17 8.09 -10.43
N GLN A 183 -11.34 7.64 -10.86
CA GLN A 183 -12.49 8.55 -11.07
C GLN A 183 -12.96 9.18 -9.75
N GLN A 184 -12.99 8.39 -8.66
CA GLN A 184 -13.35 8.91 -7.34
C GLN A 184 -12.28 9.86 -6.80
N ALA A 185 -10.99 9.58 -7.02
CA ALA A 185 -9.92 10.50 -6.66
C ALA A 185 -10.05 11.84 -7.39
N ALA A 186 -10.23 11.83 -8.72
CA ALA A 186 -10.39 13.02 -9.54
C ALA A 186 -11.60 13.86 -9.10
N SER A 187 -12.70 13.22 -8.68
CA SER A 187 -13.91 13.91 -8.20
C SER A 187 -13.68 14.76 -6.95
N LEU A 188 -12.60 14.51 -6.19
CA LEU A 188 -12.22 15.27 -5.00
C LEU A 188 -11.35 16.49 -5.31
N SER A 189 -10.96 16.70 -6.58
CA SER A 189 -10.07 17.79 -7.01
C SER A 189 -8.81 17.92 -6.14
N PRO A 190 -8.01 16.84 -5.99
CA PRO A 190 -6.86 16.83 -5.11
C PRO A 190 -5.75 17.78 -5.59
N ASN A 191 -4.95 18.29 -4.66
CA ASN A 191 -3.68 18.98 -4.97
C ASN A 191 -2.45 18.22 -4.48
N PHE A 192 -2.67 17.10 -3.79
CA PHE A 192 -1.63 16.16 -3.41
C PHE A 192 -2.20 14.75 -3.39
N ILE A 193 -1.49 13.83 -4.05
CA ILE A 193 -1.87 12.43 -4.15
C ILE A 193 -0.70 11.57 -3.72
N THR A 194 -0.95 10.62 -2.81
CA THR A 194 -0.06 9.46 -2.64
C THR A 194 -0.61 8.32 -3.46
N PHE A 195 0.15 7.85 -4.44
CA PHE A 195 -0.22 6.74 -5.32
C PHE A 195 0.65 5.53 -5.01
N TRP A 196 0.05 4.46 -4.49
CA TRP A 196 0.77 3.27 -4.03
C TRP A 196 0.11 1.98 -4.53
N LEU A 197 0.26 1.72 -5.82
CA LEU A 197 -0.16 0.50 -6.51
C LEU A 197 1.02 -0.11 -7.29
N GLY A 198 1.00 -1.43 -7.46
CA GLY A 198 1.98 -2.18 -8.23
C GLY A 198 2.75 -3.25 -7.45
N ASN A 199 2.76 -3.21 -6.12
CA ASN A 199 3.36 -4.31 -5.35
C ASN A 199 2.53 -5.61 -5.50
N ASN A 200 1.20 -5.52 -5.53
CA ASN A 200 0.34 -6.71 -5.69
C ASN A 200 0.51 -7.39 -7.06
N ASP A 201 0.90 -6.63 -8.09
CA ASP A 201 1.18 -7.12 -9.44
C ASP A 201 2.34 -8.13 -9.50
N VAL A 202 3.17 -8.16 -8.45
CA VAL A 202 4.27 -9.12 -8.27
C VAL A 202 4.06 -10.01 -7.04
N LEU A 203 3.44 -9.49 -5.98
CA LEU A 203 3.35 -10.13 -4.67
C LEU A 203 2.67 -11.51 -4.74
N GLY A 204 1.58 -11.66 -5.49
CA GLY A 204 0.87 -12.94 -5.59
C GLY A 204 1.78 -14.04 -6.12
N TYR A 205 2.47 -13.76 -7.24
CA TYR A 205 3.44 -14.67 -7.84
C TYR A 205 4.56 -15.01 -6.85
N ALA A 206 5.14 -14.00 -6.20
CA ALA A 206 6.25 -14.19 -5.27
C ALA A 206 5.88 -15.04 -4.05
N THR A 207 4.73 -14.76 -3.42
CA THR A 207 4.29 -15.43 -2.19
C THR A 207 3.77 -16.85 -2.41
N SER A 208 3.39 -17.19 -3.65
CA SER A 208 3.06 -18.56 -4.01
C SER A 208 4.28 -19.43 -4.31
N GLY A 209 5.49 -18.86 -4.32
CA GLY A 209 6.69 -19.57 -4.78
C GLY A 209 6.80 -19.65 -6.30
N GLY A 210 6.16 -18.71 -7.02
CA GLY A 210 6.26 -18.57 -8.47
C GLY A 210 5.27 -19.42 -9.27
N VAL A 211 4.11 -19.74 -8.69
CA VAL A 211 3.13 -20.66 -9.33
C VAL A 211 1.74 -20.05 -9.51
N LYS A 212 1.33 -19.10 -8.66
CA LYS A 212 -0.01 -18.51 -8.70
C LYS A 212 0.01 -17.00 -8.37
N PRO A 213 -0.46 -16.12 -9.27
CA PRO A 213 -0.78 -16.37 -10.68
C PRO A 213 0.41 -17.00 -11.44
N PRO A 214 0.24 -17.53 -12.68
CA PRO A 214 1.32 -18.19 -13.41
C PRO A 214 2.49 -17.27 -13.78
N ALA A 215 2.26 -15.95 -13.76
CA ALA A 215 3.29 -14.93 -13.92
C ALA A 215 2.85 -13.64 -13.20
N PRO A 216 3.79 -12.75 -12.82
CA PRO A 216 3.46 -11.37 -12.47
C PRO A 216 2.77 -10.63 -13.63
N THR A 217 2.16 -9.48 -13.35
CA THR A 217 1.75 -8.55 -14.42
C THR A 217 2.97 -8.20 -15.26
N SER A 218 2.88 -8.38 -16.58
CA SER A 218 4.02 -8.09 -17.47
C SER A 218 4.41 -6.61 -17.41
N LEU A 219 5.69 -6.29 -17.61
CA LEU A 219 6.17 -4.90 -17.58
C LEU A 219 5.39 -4.01 -18.55
N THR A 220 5.13 -4.49 -19.78
CA THR A 220 4.36 -3.75 -20.79
C THR A 220 2.93 -3.49 -20.32
N THR A 221 2.25 -4.52 -19.81
CA THR A 221 0.89 -4.38 -19.27
C THR A 221 0.86 -3.40 -18.11
N PHE A 222 1.82 -3.50 -17.19
CA PHE A 222 1.93 -2.59 -16.06
C PHE A 222 2.13 -1.14 -16.49
N GLN A 223 3.06 -0.88 -17.42
CA GLN A 223 3.32 0.47 -17.93
C GLN A 223 2.08 1.08 -18.60
N THR A 224 1.35 0.30 -19.39
CA THR A 224 0.09 0.75 -20.00
C THR A 224 -0.96 1.11 -18.95
N LEU A 225 -1.21 0.21 -17.99
CA LEU A 225 -2.23 0.43 -16.95
C LEU A 225 -1.85 1.55 -15.99
N TYR A 226 -0.57 1.66 -15.64
CA TYR A 226 -0.06 2.77 -14.83
C TYR A 226 -0.21 4.10 -15.55
N GLY A 227 0.14 4.17 -16.84
CA GLY A 227 -0.07 5.36 -17.67
C GLY A 227 -1.54 5.75 -17.77
N GLN A 228 -2.45 4.77 -17.94
CA GLN A 228 -3.90 4.99 -17.91
C GLN A 228 -4.35 5.55 -16.55
N ALA A 229 -3.86 4.98 -15.45
CA ALA A 229 -4.22 5.41 -14.11
C ALA A 229 -3.79 6.85 -13.82
N ILE A 230 -2.54 7.20 -14.13
CA ILE A 230 -2.00 8.54 -13.91
C ILE A 230 -2.66 9.58 -14.82
N SER A 231 -2.95 9.24 -16.08
CA SER A 231 -3.60 10.18 -17.01
C SER A 231 -5.04 10.52 -16.65
N GLY A 232 -5.66 9.74 -15.76
CA GLY A 232 -7.03 9.98 -15.28
C GLY A 232 -7.14 10.80 -13.99
N LEU A 233 -6.00 11.23 -13.42
CA LEU A 233 -5.92 12.11 -12.24
C LEU A 233 -5.68 13.56 -12.67
#